data_AF-A0A9E0QGY5-F1
#
_entry.id   AF-A0A9E0QGY5-F1
#
_cell.length_a   1.000
_cell.length_b   1.000
_cell.length_c   1.000
_cell.angle_alpha   90.00
_cell.angle_beta   90.00
_cell.angle_gamma   90.00
#
_symmetry.space_group_name_H-M   'P 1'
#
loop_
_entity.id
_entity.type
_entity.pdbx_description
1 polymer ?
#
loop_
_entity_poly.entity_id
_entity_poly.type
_entity_poly.pdbx_seq_one_letter_code
_entity_poly.pdbx_strand_id
1 'polypeptide(L)'
;MKKQQSLSILHIILLLSAVLVINGCNDIAAMARKVTYPPDFNYVSEQEFRSQMDQLAFQLQLLDRALVTSNPEQSIQQQQVLDALRNMERIGSGLQAGEAGSSHPFLQDFMKDFMTDVRQARTAASMDPASYYRAGRVAGGCINCHEVNR
;
A
#
# COMPACT_ATOMS: atom_id res chain seq x y z
N MET A 1 51.72 -18.42 33.52
CA MET A 1 50.27 -18.42 33.82
C MET A 1 49.57 -17.05 33.63
N LYS A 2 50.24 -15.89 33.74
CA LYS A 2 49.58 -14.57 33.57
C LYS A 2 49.06 -14.23 32.16
N LYS A 3 49.70 -14.75 31.09
CA LYS A 3 49.37 -14.43 29.68
C LYS A 3 48.03 -15.02 29.19
N GLN A 4 47.57 -16.10 29.83
CA GLN A 4 46.33 -16.81 29.46
C GLN A 4 45.09 -16.17 30.12
N GLN A 5 45.25 -15.63 31.33
CA GLN A 5 44.22 -14.84 32.01
C GLN A 5 43.94 -13.51 31.29
N SER A 6 44.97 -12.81 30.81
CA SER A 6 44.79 -11.56 30.05
C SER A 6 44.08 -11.76 28.70
N LEU A 7 44.31 -12.89 28.03
CA LEU A 7 43.65 -13.22 26.77
C LEU A 7 42.15 -13.53 26.98
N SER A 8 41.82 -14.22 28.08
CA SER A 8 40.44 -14.55 28.44
C SER A 8 39.62 -13.33 28.84
N ILE A 9 40.22 -12.36 29.55
CA ILE A 9 39.56 -11.10 29.94
C ILE A 9 39.27 -10.24 28.69
N LEU A 10 40.20 -10.17 27.74
CA LEU A 10 40.00 -9.41 26.49
C LEU A 10 38.81 -9.97 25.67
N HIS A 11 38.68 -11.29 25.58
CA HIS A 11 37.56 -11.93 24.86
C HIS A 11 36.21 -11.65 25.54
N ILE A 12 36.17 -11.65 26.88
CA ILE A 12 34.94 -11.32 27.63
C ILE A 12 34.52 -9.87 27.39
N ILE A 13 35.48 -8.93 27.40
CA ILE A 13 35.19 -7.50 27.11
C ILE A 13 34.67 -7.34 25.67
N LEU A 14 35.28 -8.05 24.71
CA LEU A 14 34.87 -7.99 23.30
C LEU A 14 33.45 -8.55 23.11
N LEU A 15 33.12 -9.68 23.73
CA LEU A 15 31.77 -10.25 23.72
C LEU A 15 30.75 -9.33 24.39
N LEU A 16 31.08 -8.71 25.54
CA LEU A 16 30.19 -7.74 26.17
C LEU A 16 29.93 -6.53 25.28
N SER A 17 30.97 -5.99 24.63
CA SER A 17 30.82 -4.84 23.73
C SER A 17 29.91 -5.16 22.54
N ALA A 18 30.01 -6.37 21.97
CA ALA A 18 29.15 -6.80 20.88
C ALA A 18 27.67 -6.84 21.29
N VAL A 19 27.36 -7.36 22.50
CA VAL A 19 25.97 -7.43 23.00
C VAL A 19 25.37 -6.03 23.26
N LEU A 20 26.18 -5.07 23.71
CA LEU A 20 25.72 -3.70 23.91
C LEU A 20 25.40 -2.98 22.58
N VAL A 21 26.21 -3.19 21.54
CA VAL A 21 26.01 -2.54 20.23
C VAL A 21 24.71 -3.03 19.56
N ILE A 22 24.39 -4.33 19.67
CA ILE A 22 23.19 -4.90 19.04
C ILE A 22 21.90 -4.33 19.66
N ASN A 23 21.88 -4.09 20.98
CA ASN A 23 20.71 -3.52 21.65
C ASN A 23 20.57 -2.00 21.41
N GLY A 24 21.69 -1.26 21.37
CA GLY A 24 21.65 0.20 21.20
C GLY A 24 21.17 0.66 19.81
N CYS A 25 21.37 -0.14 18.75
CA CYS A 25 20.94 0.23 17.40
C CYS A 25 19.41 0.33 17.25
N ASN A 26 18.65 -0.47 17.99
CA ASN A 26 17.18 -0.43 17.91
C ASN A 26 16.61 0.86 18.49
N ASP A 27 17.18 1.34 19.61
CA ASP A 27 16.73 2.57 20.26
C ASP A 27 17.08 3.81 19.44
N ILE A 28 18.25 3.84 18.78
CA ILE A 28 18.64 4.94 17.88
C ILE A 28 17.70 5.01 16.68
N ALA A 29 17.35 3.86 16.08
CA ALA A 29 16.41 3.82 14.96
C ALA A 29 15.00 4.29 15.37
N ALA A 30 14.54 3.92 16.57
CA ALA A 30 13.25 4.38 17.10
C ALA A 30 13.25 5.89 17.41
N MET A 31 14.35 6.41 17.97
CA MET A 31 14.51 7.83 18.29
C MET A 31 14.61 8.69 17.02
N ALA A 32 15.36 8.25 16.02
CA ALA A 32 15.41 8.89 14.71
C ALA A 32 14.02 8.95 14.09
N ARG A 33 13.26 7.84 14.14
CA ARG A 33 11.90 7.79 13.60
C ARG A 33 10.97 8.82 14.22
N LYS A 34 11.06 9.06 15.52
CA LYS A 34 10.24 10.07 16.22
C LYS A 34 10.47 11.51 15.72
N VAL A 35 11.62 11.79 15.13
CA VAL A 35 11.98 13.12 14.61
C VAL A 35 11.82 13.21 13.09
N THR A 36 12.01 12.09 12.38
CA THR A 36 11.91 12.06 10.92
C THR A 36 10.53 11.70 10.38
N TYR A 37 9.65 11.11 11.21
CA TYR A 37 8.30 10.72 10.83
C TYR A 37 7.23 11.43 11.67
N PRO A 38 6.03 11.65 11.10
CA PRO A 38 4.86 12.09 11.84
C PRO A 38 4.56 11.18 13.06
N PRO A 39 3.99 11.70 14.16
CA PRO A 39 3.66 10.92 15.34
C PRO A 39 2.58 9.86 15.13
N ASP A 40 1.81 9.97 14.05
CA ASP A 40 0.79 9.06 13.54
C ASP A 40 1.32 8.11 12.44
N PHE A 41 2.63 8.11 12.19
CA PHE A 41 3.25 7.18 11.25
C PHE A 41 3.28 5.76 11.83
N ASN A 42 2.62 4.84 11.16
CA ASN A 42 2.64 3.43 11.50
C ASN A 42 2.88 2.63 10.21
N TYR A 43 3.47 1.45 10.32
CA TYR A 43 4.13 0.77 9.20
C TYR A 43 3.28 -0.43 8.77
N VAL A 44 2.69 -0.36 7.59
CA VAL A 44 2.06 -1.53 6.98
C VAL A 44 3.14 -2.51 6.60
N SER A 45 2.96 -3.75 7.04
CA SER A 45 3.85 -4.83 6.64
C SER A 45 3.80 -5.05 5.13
N GLU A 46 4.90 -5.48 4.53
CA GLU A 46 4.94 -5.85 3.11
C GLU A 46 3.83 -6.86 2.76
N GLN A 47 3.55 -7.81 3.66
CA GLN A 47 2.50 -8.79 3.50
C GLN A 47 1.11 -8.16 3.39
N GLU A 48 0.81 -7.19 4.25
CA GLU A 48 -0.46 -6.49 4.25
C GLU A 48 -0.61 -5.58 3.02
N PHE A 49 0.45 -4.88 2.63
CA PHE A 49 0.47 -4.10 1.38
C PHE A 49 0.19 -4.99 0.16
N ARG A 50 0.89 -6.13 0.04
CA ARG A 50 0.68 -7.09 -1.05
C ARG A 50 -0.74 -7.65 -1.04
N SER A 51 -1.28 -7.99 0.12
CA SER A 51 -2.67 -8.46 0.27
C SER A 51 -3.68 -7.42 -0.21
N GLN A 52 -3.49 -6.14 0.10
CA GLN A 52 -4.36 -5.07 -0.38
C GLN A 52 -4.25 -4.87 -1.90
N MET A 53 -3.05 -4.99 -2.47
CA MET A 53 -2.85 -4.96 -3.92
C MET A 53 -3.51 -6.14 -4.65
N ASP A 54 -3.41 -7.35 -4.08
CA ASP A 54 -4.10 -8.54 -4.60
C ASP A 54 -5.63 -8.34 -4.59
N GLN A 55 -6.17 -7.72 -3.53
CA GLN A 55 -7.58 -7.37 -3.45
C GLN A 55 -7.98 -6.33 -4.51
N LEU A 56 -7.15 -5.31 -4.77
CA LEU A 56 -7.38 -4.35 -5.85
C LEU A 56 -7.40 -5.02 -7.22
N ALA A 57 -6.44 -5.92 -7.49
CA ALA A 57 -6.38 -6.67 -8.74
C ALA A 57 -7.64 -7.52 -8.95
N PHE A 58 -8.12 -8.18 -7.89
CA PHE A 58 -9.38 -8.92 -7.94
C PHE A 58 -10.58 -8.03 -8.26
N GLN A 59 -10.70 -6.85 -7.65
CA GLN A 59 -11.77 -5.91 -7.98
C GLN A 59 -11.67 -5.40 -9.43
N LEU A 60 -10.46 -5.23 -9.96
CA LEU A 60 -10.26 -4.82 -11.34
C LEU A 60 -10.80 -5.86 -12.32
N GLN A 61 -10.57 -7.15 -12.05
CA GLN A 61 -11.13 -8.24 -12.83
C GLN A 61 -12.67 -8.25 -12.79
N LEU A 62 -13.27 -7.97 -11.63
CA LEU A 62 -14.73 -7.86 -11.51
C LEU A 62 -15.28 -6.67 -12.29
N LEU A 63 -14.59 -5.54 -12.26
CA LEU A 63 -14.93 -4.35 -13.03
C LEU A 63 -14.90 -4.65 -14.53
N ASP A 64 -13.81 -5.21 -15.04
CA ASP A 64 -13.66 -5.56 -16.46
C ASP A 64 -14.76 -6.51 -16.93
N ARG A 65 -15.09 -7.51 -16.11
CA ARG A 65 -16.19 -8.44 -16.41
C ARG A 65 -17.54 -7.72 -16.48
N ALA A 66 -17.83 -6.81 -15.55
CA ALA A 66 -19.06 -6.04 -15.55
C ALA A 66 -19.18 -5.11 -16.77
N LEU A 67 -18.06 -4.56 -17.23
CA LEU A 67 -18.02 -3.69 -18.41
C LEU A 67 -18.23 -4.44 -19.73
N VAL A 68 -17.72 -5.66 -19.85
CA VAL A 68 -17.83 -6.48 -21.08
C VAL A 68 -19.14 -7.26 -21.15
N THR A 69 -19.74 -7.62 -20.01
CA THR A 69 -20.99 -8.37 -19.99
C THR A 69 -22.15 -7.44 -20.36
N SER A 70 -22.60 -7.54 -21.61
CA SER A 70 -23.78 -6.84 -22.09
C SER A 70 -25.03 -7.45 -21.44
N ASN A 71 -25.42 -6.95 -20.27
CA ASN A 71 -26.64 -7.39 -19.60
C ASN A 71 -27.85 -6.69 -20.24
N PRO A 72 -28.92 -7.43 -20.60
CA PRO A 72 -30.16 -6.81 -21.08
C PRO A 72 -30.82 -5.93 -20.00
N GLU A 73 -30.46 -6.16 -18.72
CA GLU A 73 -30.86 -5.33 -17.58
C GLU A 73 -29.73 -4.34 -17.24
N GLN A 74 -29.81 -3.13 -17.78
CA GLN A 74 -28.82 -2.06 -17.60
C GLN A 74 -28.59 -1.71 -16.11
N SER A 75 -29.62 -1.86 -15.27
CA SER A 75 -29.55 -1.64 -13.82
C SER A 75 -28.60 -2.63 -13.11
N ILE A 76 -28.58 -3.90 -13.52
CA ILE A 76 -27.69 -4.92 -12.95
C ILE A 76 -26.23 -4.62 -13.31
N GLN A 77 -25.97 -4.26 -14.58
CA GLN A 77 -24.63 -3.87 -15.01
C GLN A 77 -24.12 -2.65 -14.23
N GLN A 78 -24.97 -1.64 -14.10
CA GLN A 78 -24.63 -0.42 -13.37
C GLN A 78 -24.28 -0.72 -11.92
N GLN A 79 -25.06 -1.58 -11.27
CA GLN A 79 -24.79 -1.97 -9.89
C GLN A 79 -23.48 -2.73 -9.74
N GLN A 80 -23.17 -3.69 -10.62
CA GLN A 80 -21.90 -4.43 -10.61
C GLN A 80 -20.69 -3.51 -10.78
N VAL A 81 -20.77 -2.55 -11.69
CA VAL A 81 -19.72 -1.53 -11.89
C VAL A 81 -19.54 -0.67 -10.64
N LEU A 82 -20.64 -0.19 -10.07
CA LEU A 82 -20.60 0.64 -8.86
C LEU A 82 -20.04 -0.10 -7.65
N ASP A 83 -20.38 -1.38 -7.49
CA ASP A 83 -19.91 -2.21 -6.38
C ASP A 83 -18.40 -2.46 -6.49
N ALA A 84 -17.89 -2.80 -7.68
CA ALA A 84 -16.46 -2.94 -7.91
C ALA A 84 -15.69 -1.64 -7.59
N LEU A 85 -16.17 -0.50 -8.09
CA LEU A 85 -15.54 0.82 -7.86
C LEU A 85 -15.57 1.24 -6.39
N ARG A 86 -16.67 0.98 -5.67
CA ARG A 86 -16.76 1.24 -4.22
C ARG A 86 -15.78 0.38 -3.43
N ASN A 87 -15.65 -0.90 -3.79
CA ASN A 87 -14.70 -1.79 -3.15
C ASN A 87 -13.25 -1.37 -3.41
N MET A 88 -12.91 -0.96 -4.63
CA MET A 88 -11.61 -0.37 -4.94
C MET A 88 -11.33 0.86 -4.09
N GLU A 89 -12.30 1.78 -3.97
CA GLU A 89 -12.15 2.98 -3.14
C GLU A 89 -11.90 2.61 -1.67
N ARG A 90 -12.66 1.65 -1.14
CA ARG A 90 -12.46 1.18 0.24
C ARG A 90 -11.06 0.56 0.44
N ILE A 91 -10.61 -0.31 -0.46
CA ILE A 91 -9.28 -0.95 -0.35
C ILE A 91 -8.17 0.09 -0.53
N GLY A 92 -8.27 0.95 -1.55
CA GLY A 92 -7.30 2.01 -1.84
C GLY A 92 -7.24 3.08 -0.75
N SER A 93 -8.35 3.35 -0.04
CA SER A 93 -8.32 4.19 1.15
C SER A 93 -7.51 3.58 2.29
N GLY A 94 -7.46 2.26 2.42
CA GLY A 94 -6.57 1.57 3.37
C GLY A 94 -5.10 1.76 3.02
N LEU A 95 -4.79 1.78 1.71
CA LEU A 95 -3.45 2.07 1.19
C LEU A 95 -3.06 3.55 1.31
N GLN A 96 -4.05 4.46 1.30
CA GLN A 96 -3.85 5.91 1.40
C GLN A 96 -3.83 6.42 2.86
N ALA A 97 -4.71 5.89 3.72
CA ALA A 97 -4.95 6.34 5.09
C ALA A 97 -4.25 5.47 6.14
N GLY A 98 -3.98 4.20 5.83
CA GLY A 98 -2.95 3.47 6.52
C GLY A 98 -1.60 4.02 6.08
N GLU A 99 -0.68 4.24 6.99
CA GLU A 99 0.43 3.31 7.27
C GLU A 99 1.08 2.49 6.12
N ALA A 100 0.39 2.30 4.99
CA ALA A 100 0.82 1.74 3.70
C ALA A 100 1.37 2.78 2.73
N GLY A 101 1.36 4.05 3.12
CA GLY A 101 2.40 4.96 2.69
C GLY A 101 3.73 4.38 3.16
N SER A 102 4.34 3.51 2.35
CA SER A 102 5.79 3.33 2.41
C SER A 102 6.39 4.72 2.55
N SER A 103 7.51 4.83 3.24
CA SER A 103 8.22 6.08 3.49
C SER A 103 8.51 6.93 2.23
N HIS A 104 8.09 6.49 1.03
CA HIS A 104 8.07 7.19 -0.24
C HIS A 104 6.82 8.08 -0.43
N PRO A 105 6.96 9.42 -0.34
CA PRO A 105 5.96 10.38 -0.82
C PRO A 105 5.44 10.07 -2.23
N PHE A 106 6.31 9.47 -3.07
CA PHE A 106 5.98 9.03 -4.42
C PHE A 106 4.77 8.08 -4.48
N LEU A 107 4.68 7.09 -3.58
CA LEU A 107 3.55 6.15 -3.60
C LEU A 107 2.25 6.79 -3.12
N GLN A 108 2.33 7.82 -2.27
CA GLN A 108 1.16 8.55 -1.79
C GLN A 108 0.51 9.37 -2.91
N ASP A 109 1.29 10.03 -3.75
CA ASP A 109 0.76 10.85 -4.85
C ASP A 109 0.07 9.98 -5.91
N PHE A 110 0.70 8.87 -6.32
CA PHE A 110 0.09 7.94 -7.27
C PHE A 110 -1.19 7.31 -6.72
N MET A 111 -1.21 6.91 -5.45
CA MET A 111 -2.40 6.36 -4.82
C MET A 111 -3.51 7.41 -4.73
N LYS A 112 -3.18 8.66 -4.37
CA LYS A 112 -4.15 9.77 -4.32
C LYS A 112 -4.78 10.04 -5.69
N ASP A 113 -3.98 10.02 -6.75
CA ASP A 113 -4.45 10.24 -8.12
C ASP A 113 -5.32 9.07 -8.58
N PHE A 114 -4.86 7.84 -8.37
CA PHE A 114 -5.65 6.62 -8.63
C PHE A 114 -7.02 6.66 -7.92
N MET A 115 -7.03 7.02 -6.65
CA MET A 115 -8.25 7.16 -5.84
C MET A 115 -9.17 8.28 -6.33
N THR A 116 -8.61 9.30 -6.96
CA THR A 116 -9.40 10.36 -7.61
C THR A 116 -10.06 9.85 -8.89
N ASP A 117 -9.33 9.07 -9.70
CA ASP A 117 -9.88 8.44 -10.91
C ASP A 117 -10.98 7.43 -10.59
N VAL A 118 -10.80 6.58 -9.57
CA VAL A 118 -11.83 5.62 -9.12
C VAL A 118 -13.12 6.34 -8.69
N ARG A 119 -13.00 7.44 -7.92
CA ARG A 119 -14.17 8.22 -7.49
C ARG A 119 -14.88 8.88 -8.67
N GLN A 120 -14.13 9.47 -9.60
CA GLN A 120 -14.72 10.07 -10.81
C GLN A 120 -15.40 9.02 -11.69
N ALA A 121 -14.82 7.83 -11.82
CA ALA A 121 -15.42 6.71 -12.52
C ALA A 121 -16.75 6.29 -11.87
N ARG A 122 -16.78 6.20 -10.53
CA ARG A 122 -18.00 5.86 -9.78
C ARG A 122 -19.09 6.90 -9.99
N THR A 123 -18.76 8.19 -9.90
CA THR A 123 -19.72 9.28 -10.12
C THR A 123 -20.30 9.24 -11.53
N ALA A 124 -19.48 8.98 -12.55
CA ALA A 124 -19.95 8.85 -13.93
C ALA A 124 -20.81 7.60 -14.15
N ALA A 125 -20.45 6.48 -13.53
CA ALA A 125 -21.22 5.24 -13.58
C ALA A 125 -22.57 5.34 -12.86
N SER A 126 -22.72 6.23 -11.86
CA SER A 126 -23.98 6.43 -11.14
C SER A 126 -24.98 7.38 -11.82
N MET A 127 -24.62 8.00 -12.94
CA MET A 127 -25.50 8.91 -13.67
C MET A 127 -26.61 8.15 -14.41
N ASP A 128 -27.64 8.88 -14.85
CA ASP A 128 -28.68 8.40 -15.77
C ASP A 128 -28.70 9.29 -17.03
N PRO A 129 -28.25 8.79 -18.21
CA PRO A 129 -27.71 7.46 -18.45
C PRO A 129 -26.30 7.27 -17.87
N ALA A 130 -25.98 6.03 -17.48
CA ALA A 130 -24.66 5.67 -16.94
C ALA A 130 -23.55 5.83 -17.97
N SER A 131 -22.39 6.38 -17.56
CA SER A 131 -21.19 6.46 -18.39
C SER A 131 -20.06 5.60 -17.85
N TYR A 132 -19.67 4.58 -18.61
CA TYR A 132 -18.63 3.63 -18.22
C TYR A 132 -17.24 3.93 -18.80
N TYR A 133 -17.11 4.99 -19.59
CA TYR A 133 -15.83 5.37 -20.21
C TYR A 133 -14.69 5.51 -19.17
N ARG A 134 -15.00 6.14 -18.03
CA ARG A 134 -14.02 6.33 -16.94
C ARG A 134 -13.72 5.03 -16.19
N ALA A 135 -14.73 4.18 -16.01
CA ALA A 135 -14.57 2.88 -15.39
C ALA A 135 -13.57 2.00 -16.17
N GLY A 136 -13.69 1.97 -17.51
CA GLY A 136 -12.73 1.24 -18.36
C GLY A 136 -11.30 1.78 -18.36
N ARG A 137 -11.08 3.01 -17.85
CA ARG A 137 -9.74 3.61 -17.74
C ARG A 137 -9.04 3.34 -16.42
N VAL A 138 -9.74 2.81 -15.41
CA VAL A 138 -9.17 2.55 -14.08
C VAL A 138 -7.96 1.61 -14.15
N ALA A 139 -7.97 0.61 -15.06
CA ALA A 139 -6.84 -0.29 -15.30
C ALA A 139 -5.55 0.45 -15.68
N GLY A 140 -5.65 1.59 -16.37
CA GLY A 140 -4.50 2.42 -16.75
C GLY A 140 -3.76 3.01 -15.54
N GLY A 141 -4.48 3.30 -14.45
CA GLY A 141 -3.87 3.77 -13.20
C GLY A 141 -2.97 2.71 -12.56
N CYS A 142 -3.38 1.43 -12.61
CA CYS A 142 -2.58 0.31 -12.12
C CYS A 142 -1.27 0.16 -12.93
N ILE A 143 -1.36 0.24 -14.26
CA ILE A 143 -0.21 0.14 -15.17
C ILE A 143 0.77 1.28 -14.92
N ASN A 144 0.28 2.52 -14.89
CA ASN A 144 1.13 3.70 -14.71
C ASN A 144 1.90 3.65 -13.38
N CYS A 145 1.23 3.26 -12.29
CA CYS A 145 1.91 3.10 -11.00
C CYS A 145 3.00 2.02 -11.05
N HIS A 146 2.72 0.87 -11.66
CA HIS A 146 3.68 -0.25 -11.71
C HIS A 146 4.82 -0.04 -12.71
N GLU A 147 4.62 0.75 -13.76
CA GLU A 147 5.67 1.08 -14.74
C GLU A 147 6.74 1.98 -14.12
N VAL A 148 6.34 2.98 -13.33
CA VAL A 148 7.28 3.92 -12.72
C VAL A 148 7.96 3.35 -11.47
N ASN A 149 7.33 2.39 -10.78
CA ASN A 149 7.84 1.78 -9.53
C ASN A 149 8.44 0.38 -9.69
N ARG A 150 8.85 0.00 -10.91
CA ARG A 150 9.41 -1.33 -11.18
C ARG A 150 10.83 -1.52 -10.69
#